data_AF-A0A378NTX3-F1
#
_entry.id   AF-A0A378NTX3-F1
#
_cell.length_a   1.000
_cell.length_b   1.000
_cell.length_c   1.000
_cell.angle_alpha   90.00
_cell.angle_beta   90.00
_cell.angle_gamma   90.00
#
_symmetry.space_group_name_H-M   'P 1'
#
loop_
_entity.id
_entity.type
_entity.pdbx_description
1 polymer ?
#
loop_
_entity_poly.entity_id
_entity_poly.type
_entity_poly.pdbx_seq_one_letter_code
_entity_poly.pdbx_strand_id
1 'polypeptide(L)'
;MTTIKGSTKINNLIVDGNLDINGETNINSTSVKIKDNTITLNSKESSNKVSKGTAGIEIYRGSSPSYKIIYDENDQQLKAGLSNNLKAISSKEYVDTTIANTKTELIQQMNESDFLNLAPKINYGEDTVKVTTSGLTATIPTMSIFLGGYFSKITTAIKVTLKANTTNYIYLERDSSDRTRINVSVSSTLTIAEGSRQFNRICIAAITTNSTSATNTKIYRINTGYNDYLFNT
;
A
#
# COMPACT_ATOMS: atom_id res chain seq x y z
N MET A 1 11.77 1.50 68.35
CA MET A 1 12.51 1.94 67.14
C MET A 1 13.95 2.21 67.56
N THR A 2 14.91 1.46 67.02
CA THR A 2 16.33 1.72 67.26
C THR A 2 16.84 2.58 66.12
N THR A 3 17.35 3.77 66.43
CA THR A 3 17.93 4.67 65.44
C THR A 3 19.43 4.68 65.60
N ILE A 4 20.15 4.22 64.58
CA ILE A 4 21.61 4.33 64.53
C ILE A 4 21.94 5.62 63.76
N LYS A 5 22.77 6.49 64.33
CA LYS A 5 23.22 7.73 63.70
C LYS A 5 24.69 7.56 63.27
N GLY A 6 25.00 8.01 62.06
CA GLY A 6 26.36 7.94 61.51
C GLY A 6 26.68 6.64 60.78
N SER A 7 27.95 6.44 60.45
CA SER A 7 28.42 5.27 59.70
C SER A 7 28.44 4.03 60.58
N THR A 8 27.90 2.92 60.07
CA THR A 8 27.89 1.62 60.76
C THR A 8 28.44 0.54 59.85
N LYS A 9 29.30 -0.33 60.38
CA LYS A 9 29.76 -1.55 59.70
C LYS A 9 29.08 -2.74 60.35
N ILE A 10 28.37 -3.52 59.54
CA ILE A 10 27.67 -4.73 59.98
C ILE A 10 28.27 -5.90 59.21
N ASN A 11 28.70 -6.95 59.90
CA ASN A 11 29.29 -8.12 59.24
C ASN A 11 28.22 -8.92 58.48
N ASN A 12 27.15 -9.33 59.18
CA ASN A 12 26.01 -10.03 58.60
C ASN A 12 24.72 -9.25 58.87
N LEU A 13 23.96 -8.97 57.82
CA LEU A 13 22.67 -8.30 57.90
C LEU A 13 21.59 -9.21 57.31
N ILE A 14 20.57 -9.50 58.12
CA ILE A 14 19.32 -10.12 57.67
C ILE A 14 18.22 -9.08 57.89
N VAL A 15 17.48 -8.76 56.84
CA VAL A 15 16.35 -7.83 56.90
C VAL A 15 15.07 -8.65 56.74
N ASP A 16 14.36 -8.86 57.85
CA ASP A 16 13.05 -9.54 57.86
C ASP A 16 11.93 -8.52 57.62
N GLY A 17 11.93 -7.94 56.42
CA GLY A 17 11.02 -6.87 56.04
C GLY A 17 11.53 -6.04 54.87
N ASN A 18 11.04 -4.81 54.77
CA ASN A 18 11.40 -3.90 53.68
C ASN A 18 12.76 -3.25 53.91
N LEU A 19 13.50 -3.04 52.83
CA LEU A 19 14.70 -2.20 52.78
C LEU A 19 14.41 -0.97 51.91
N ASP A 20 14.23 0.20 52.53
CA ASP A 20 14.12 1.48 51.83
C ASP A 20 15.44 2.25 51.95
N ILE A 21 16.01 2.63 50.81
CA ILE A 21 17.30 3.32 50.73
C ILE A 21 17.09 4.69 50.12
N ASN A 22 17.32 5.72 50.93
CA ASN A 22 17.29 7.11 50.50
C ASN A 22 18.67 7.51 49.97
N GLY A 23 18.94 7.17 48.71
CA GLY A 23 20.20 7.48 48.05
C GLY A 23 20.64 6.42 47.05
N GLU A 24 21.91 6.46 46.69
CA GLU A 24 22.54 5.46 45.83
C GLU A 24 22.88 4.19 46.61
N THR A 25 22.70 3.03 45.97
CA THR A 25 23.08 1.72 46.53
C THR A 25 24.13 1.09 45.63
N ASN A 26 25.26 0.71 46.21
CA ASN A 26 26.33 -0.03 45.53
C ASN A 26 26.42 -1.44 46.13
N ILE A 27 26.23 -2.49 45.32
CA ILE A 27 26.30 -3.89 45.76
C ILE A 27 27.59 -4.52 45.23
N ASN A 28 28.59 -4.67 46.10
CA ASN A 28 29.85 -5.34 45.76
C ASN A 28 29.77 -6.85 46.05
N SER A 29 29.09 -7.59 45.18
CA SER A 29 28.90 -9.04 45.30
C SER A 29 29.24 -9.74 43.98
N THR A 30 29.67 -11.01 44.05
CA THR A 30 29.87 -11.85 42.87
C THR A 30 28.55 -12.35 42.27
N SER A 31 27.46 -12.31 43.02
CA SER A 31 26.13 -12.71 42.53
C SER A 31 25.01 -11.97 43.26
N VAL A 32 23.93 -11.69 42.53
CA VAL A 32 22.67 -11.18 43.07
C VAL A 32 21.56 -12.13 42.60
N LYS A 33 20.78 -12.65 43.54
CA LYS A 33 19.64 -13.53 43.27
C LYS A 33 18.36 -12.83 43.72
N ILE A 34 17.44 -12.62 42.80
CA ILE A 34 16.14 -11.99 43.05
C ILE A 34 15.07 -13.07 42.86
N LYS A 35 14.22 -13.26 43.85
CA LYS A 35 13.12 -14.24 43.80
C LYS A 35 11.89 -13.71 43.05
N ASP A 36 11.78 -12.40 42.91
CA ASP A 36 10.63 -11.76 42.27
C ASP A 36 10.50 -12.15 40.80
N ASN A 37 9.25 -12.21 40.34
CA ASN A 37 8.93 -12.47 38.93
C ASN A 37 9.13 -11.24 38.04
N THR A 38 9.07 -10.04 38.62
CA THR A 38 9.11 -8.76 37.91
C THR A 38 9.98 -7.75 38.64
N ILE A 39 10.74 -6.95 37.88
CA ILE A 39 11.52 -5.82 38.41
C ILE A 39 10.84 -4.52 37.98
N THR A 40 10.38 -3.73 38.96
CA THR A 40 9.78 -2.41 38.71
C THR A 40 10.86 -1.34 38.82
N LEU A 41 11.20 -0.72 37.68
CA LEU A 41 12.09 0.44 37.65
C LEU A 41 11.28 1.72 37.85
N ASN A 42 11.89 2.72 38.46
CA ASN A 42 11.31 4.07 38.61
C ASN A 42 9.96 4.12 39.37
N SER A 43 9.74 3.22 40.33
CA SER A 43 8.46 3.09 41.05
C SER A 43 8.02 4.34 41.84
N LYS A 44 8.94 5.28 42.09
CA LYS A 44 8.69 6.55 42.79
C LYS A 44 8.56 7.76 41.83
N GLU A 45 8.51 7.56 40.51
CA GLU A 45 8.18 8.64 39.58
C GLU A 45 6.75 9.15 39.82
N SER A 46 6.57 10.47 39.83
CA SER A 46 5.26 11.12 39.91
C SER A 46 4.72 11.55 38.54
N SER A 47 5.55 11.48 37.51
CA SER A 47 5.23 11.84 36.13
C SER A 47 4.59 10.67 35.38
N ASN A 48 3.86 10.96 34.31
CA ASN A 48 3.39 9.95 33.36
C ASN A 48 4.48 9.51 32.36
N LYS A 49 5.73 9.92 32.60
CA LYS A 49 6.92 9.63 31.78
C LYS A 49 8.11 9.32 32.67
N VAL A 50 9.14 8.71 32.09
CA VAL A 50 10.47 8.61 32.68
C VAL A 50 11.13 9.99 32.71
N SER A 51 11.31 10.57 33.90
CA SER A 51 11.82 11.95 34.05
C SER A 51 13.24 12.14 33.49
N LYS A 52 14.06 11.07 33.50
CA LYS A 52 15.41 11.07 32.89
C LYS A 52 15.41 10.74 31.38
N GLY A 53 14.23 10.63 30.76
CA GLY A 53 14.05 10.28 29.34
C GLY A 53 14.27 8.81 29.00
N THR A 54 15.06 8.07 29.79
CA THR A 54 15.32 6.64 29.56
C THR A 54 15.38 5.84 30.86
N ALA A 55 15.00 4.57 30.80
CA ALA A 55 15.05 3.64 31.92
C ALA A 55 15.39 2.23 31.45
N GLY A 56 16.21 1.49 32.20
CA GLY A 56 16.53 0.10 31.87
C GLY A 56 17.82 -0.40 32.49
N ILE A 57 18.44 -1.35 31.82
CA ILE A 57 19.63 -2.09 32.27
C ILE A 57 20.83 -1.67 31.42
N GLU A 58 21.95 -1.38 32.08
CA GLU A 58 23.24 -1.12 31.44
C GLU A 58 24.25 -2.20 31.82
N ILE A 59 24.98 -2.68 30.83
CA ILE A 59 26.15 -3.54 30.98
C ILE A 59 27.37 -2.68 30.71
N TYR A 60 28.09 -2.35 31.78
CA TYR A 60 29.36 -1.63 31.69
C TYR A 60 30.43 -2.51 31.03
N ARG A 61 31.19 -1.92 30.10
CA ARG A 61 32.19 -2.63 29.29
C ARG A 61 33.57 -1.94 29.32
N GLY A 62 33.91 -1.29 30.43
CA GLY A 62 35.17 -0.56 30.56
C GLY A 62 35.19 0.71 29.72
N SER A 63 36.24 0.87 28.91
CA SER A 63 36.38 2.00 27.96
C SER A 63 35.57 1.83 26.66
N SER A 64 34.99 0.65 26.43
CA SER A 64 34.12 0.41 25.28
C SER A 64 32.70 0.96 25.52
N PRO A 65 31.94 1.26 24.45
CA PRO A 65 30.52 1.57 24.57
C PRO A 65 29.78 0.49 25.37
N SER A 66 29.04 0.91 26.41
CA SER A 66 28.18 0.03 27.20
C SER A 66 27.14 -0.65 26.33
N TYR A 67 26.72 -1.86 26.70
CA TYR A 67 25.53 -2.47 26.10
C TYR A 67 24.31 -2.13 26.96
N LYS A 68 23.15 -1.84 26.37
CA LYS A 68 21.96 -1.42 27.09
C LYS A 68 20.71 -2.16 26.63
N ILE A 69 19.76 -2.33 27.54
CA ILE A 69 18.36 -2.65 27.26
C ILE A 69 17.55 -1.56 27.95
N ILE A 70 17.01 -0.60 27.20
CA ILE A 70 16.36 0.59 27.76
C ILE A 70 15.07 0.94 27.02
N TYR A 71 14.11 1.48 27.77
CA TYR A 71 12.99 2.22 27.22
C TYR A 71 13.40 3.68 26.99
N ASP A 72 13.01 4.26 25.85
CA ASP A 72 13.31 5.63 25.43
C ASP A 72 12.01 6.41 25.20
N GLU A 73 11.83 7.51 25.93
CA GLU A 73 10.63 8.37 25.87
C GLU A 73 10.51 9.14 24.55
N ASN A 74 11.61 9.36 23.83
CA ASN A 74 11.58 10.21 22.64
C ASN A 74 10.82 9.54 21.48
N ASP A 75 11.04 8.25 21.28
CA ASP A 75 10.36 7.45 20.27
C ASP A 75 9.44 6.37 20.85
N GLN A 76 9.30 6.31 22.18
CA GLN A 76 8.40 5.41 22.90
C GLN A 76 8.70 3.93 22.60
N GLN A 77 9.99 3.59 22.48
CA GLN A 77 10.43 2.26 22.11
C GLN A 77 11.34 1.62 23.16
N LEU A 78 11.18 0.32 23.34
CA LEU A 78 12.19 -0.52 24.00
C LEU A 78 13.31 -0.80 23.00
N LYS A 79 14.55 -0.55 23.41
CA LYS A 79 15.74 -0.69 22.56
C LYS A 79 16.80 -1.56 23.23
N ALA A 80 17.59 -2.24 22.41
CA ALA A 80 18.78 -2.95 22.84
C ALA A 80 19.96 -2.73 21.89
N GLY A 81 21.17 -2.78 22.41
CA GLY A 81 22.39 -2.62 21.62
C GLY A 81 23.52 -1.89 22.35
N LEU A 82 24.56 -1.52 21.61
CA LEU A 82 25.62 -0.66 22.13
C LEU A 82 25.09 0.76 22.34
N SER A 83 25.64 1.49 23.31
CA SER A 83 25.19 2.84 23.69
C SER A 83 25.24 3.86 22.54
N ASN A 84 26.08 3.61 21.54
CA ASN A 84 26.20 4.41 20.31
C ASN A 84 25.41 3.84 19.11
N ASN A 85 24.72 2.71 19.27
CA ASN A 85 23.97 2.04 18.21
C ASN A 85 22.84 1.17 18.78
N LEU A 86 21.89 1.82 19.44
CA LEU A 86 20.68 1.17 19.96
C LEU A 86 19.70 0.87 18.83
N LYS A 87 19.09 -0.32 18.87
CA LYS A 87 18.05 -0.75 17.92
C LYS A 87 16.76 -1.04 18.67
N ALA A 88 15.64 -0.64 18.09
CA ALA A 88 14.33 -0.97 18.61
C ALA A 88 14.10 -2.49 18.63
N ILE A 89 13.46 -2.97 19.68
CA ILE A 89 12.97 -4.35 19.78
C ILE A 89 11.56 -4.38 19.20
N SER A 90 11.33 -5.23 18.20
CA SER A 90 10.02 -5.39 17.58
C SER A 90 9.19 -6.46 18.28
N SER A 91 7.88 -6.21 18.44
CA SER A 91 6.94 -7.24 18.90
C SER A 91 6.68 -8.27 17.79
N LYS A 92 6.30 -9.49 18.17
CA LYS A 92 5.89 -10.52 17.21
C LYS A 92 4.73 -10.04 16.33
N GLU A 93 3.73 -9.40 16.92
CA GLU A 93 2.56 -8.86 16.21
C GLU A 93 2.95 -7.84 15.14
N TYR A 94 3.87 -6.92 15.47
CA TYR A 94 4.39 -5.94 14.51
C TYR A 94 5.07 -6.65 13.33
N VAL A 95 5.97 -7.61 13.62
CA VAL A 95 6.69 -8.37 12.58
C VAL A 95 5.72 -9.15 11.69
N ASP A 96 4.77 -9.89 12.28
CA ASP A 96 3.80 -10.69 11.53
C ASP A 96 2.92 -9.79 10.63
N THR A 97 2.48 -8.65 11.15
CA THR A 97 1.67 -7.65 10.41
C THR A 97 2.44 -7.06 9.24
N THR A 98 3.68 -6.61 9.48
CA THR A 98 4.53 -6.05 8.42
C THR A 98 4.78 -7.07 7.31
N ILE A 99 5.10 -8.32 7.66
CA ILE A 99 5.31 -9.39 6.67
C ILE A 99 4.04 -9.65 5.84
N ALA A 100 2.87 -9.71 6.48
CA ALA A 100 1.59 -9.92 5.80
C ALA A 100 1.27 -8.77 4.82
N ASN A 101 1.49 -7.53 5.25
CA ASN A 101 1.28 -6.34 4.41
C ASN A 101 2.23 -6.34 3.22
N THR A 102 3.53 -6.55 3.44
CA THR A 102 4.53 -6.62 2.37
C THR A 102 4.20 -7.73 1.37
N LYS A 103 3.75 -8.91 1.84
CA LYS A 103 3.31 -10.00 0.95
C LYS A 103 2.12 -9.57 0.07
N THR A 104 1.15 -8.87 0.65
CA THR A 104 -0.04 -8.38 -0.06
C THR A 104 0.34 -7.35 -1.11
N GLU A 105 1.19 -6.38 -0.75
CA GLU A 105 1.70 -5.35 -1.66
C GLU A 105 2.50 -5.95 -2.82
N LEU A 106 3.36 -6.94 -2.55
CA LEU A 106 4.11 -7.64 -3.59
C LEU A 106 3.18 -8.42 -4.53
N ILE A 107 2.18 -9.12 -4.02
CA ILE A 107 1.18 -9.81 -4.85
C ILE A 107 0.44 -8.80 -5.73
N GLN A 108 0.06 -7.64 -5.19
CA GLN A 108 -0.59 -6.58 -5.96
C GLN A 108 0.33 -6.07 -7.08
N GLN A 109 1.59 -5.73 -6.76
CA GLN A 109 2.56 -5.27 -7.76
C GLN A 109 2.82 -6.31 -8.85
N MET A 110 2.88 -7.59 -8.49
CA MET A 110 3.01 -8.69 -9.45
C MET A 110 1.79 -8.75 -10.37
N ASN A 111 0.57 -8.66 -9.84
CA ASN A 111 -0.65 -8.67 -10.65
C ASN A 111 -0.75 -7.43 -11.54
N GLU A 112 -0.26 -6.28 -11.10
CA GLU A 112 -0.22 -5.03 -11.87
C GLU A 112 0.88 -5.00 -12.93
N SER A 113 1.93 -5.81 -12.77
CA SER A 113 3.07 -5.89 -13.69
C SER A 113 2.97 -7.08 -14.64
N ASP A 114 2.16 -8.08 -14.30
CA ASP A 114 1.95 -9.26 -15.11
C ASP A 114 1.15 -8.88 -16.37
N PHE A 115 1.84 -8.83 -17.50
CA PHE A 115 1.27 -8.60 -18.81
C PHE A 115 0.25 -9.67 -19.22
N LEU A 116 0.11 -10.80 -18.53
CA LEU A 116 -0.99 -11.76 -18.74
C LEU A 116 -2.25 -11.40 -17.94
N ASN A 117 -2.11 -10.66 -16.83
CA ASN A 117 -3.21 -10.11 -16.04
C ASN A 117 -3.60 -8.68 -16.49
N LEU A 118 -2.69 -7.95 -17.15
CA LEU A 118 -2.93 -6.68 -17.86
C LEU A 118 -3.04 -6.80 -19.37
N ALA A 119 -2.74 -7.96 -19.96
CA ALA A 119 -3.18 -8.22 -21.32
C ALA A 119 -4.68 -7.92 -21.30
N PRO A 120 -5.22 -7.12 -22.24
CA PRO A 120 -6.63 -7.31 -22.54
C PRO A 120 -6.75 -8.82 -22.70
N LYS A 121 -7.59 -9.47 -21.89
CA LYS A 121 -7.97 -10.85 -22.18
C LYS A 121 -8.54 -10.75 -23.59
N ILE A 122 -7.69 -11.00 -24.59
CA ILE A 122 -8.13 -11.22 -25.96
C ILE A 122 -8.78 -12.58 -25.83
N ASN A 123 -9.98 -12.58 -25.26
CA ASN A 123 -10.90 -13.69 -25.39
C ASN A 123 -11.15 -13.71 -26.88
N TYR A 124 -10.62 -14.73 -27.55
CA TYR A 124 -10.70 -15.01 -28.98
C TYR A 124 -12.15 -15.32 -29.42
N GLY A 125 -13.14 -14.62 -28.86
CA GLY A 125 -14.56 -14.73 -29.15
C GLY A 125 -15.04 -13.51 -29.91
N GLU A 126 -14.96 -12.31 -29.32
CA GLU A 126 -15.37 -11.05 -29.95
C GLU A 126 -14.66 -9.86 -29.27
N ASP A 127 -13.59 -9.34 -29.86
CA ASP A 127 -12.95 -8.11 -29.35
C ASP A 127 -13.96 -6.96 -29.45
N THR A 128 -14.48 -6.51 -28.33
CA THR A 128 -15.45 -5.43 -28.24
C THR A 128 -15.01 -4.43 -27.18
N VAL A 129 -15.44 -3.17 -27.33
CA VAL A 129 -15.26 -2.16 -26.30
C VAL A 129 -16.60 -1.93 -25.62
N LYS A 130 -16.63 -2.09 -24.29
CA LYS A 130 -17.84 -1.79 -23.52
C LYS A 130 -18.16 -0.30 -23.62
N VAL A 131 -19.41 0.03 -23.98
CA VAL A 131 -19.93 1.40 -23.98
C VAL A 131 -21.26 1.40 -23.23
N THR A 132 -21.44 2.33 -22.29
CA THR A 132 -22.70 2.52 -21.54
C THR A 132 -23.30 3.87 -21.86
N THR A 133 -24.63 3.95 -21.96
CA THR A 133 -25.35 5.20 -22.27
C THR A 133 -26.23 5.66 -21.13
N SER A 134 -26.29 6.96 -20.89
CA SER A 134 -27.24 7.61 -19.98
C SER A 134 -27.70 8.92 -20.61
N GLY A 135 -28.99 9.06 -20.90
CA GLY A 135 -29.48 10.18 -21.72
C GLY A 135 -28.79 10.24 -23.08
N LEU A 136 -28.37 11.43 -23.50
CA LEU A 136 -27.56 11.67 -24.71
C LEU A 136 -26.05 11.65 -24.43
N THR A 137 -25.59 10.83 -23.48
CA THR A 137 -24.17 10.66 -23.18
C THR A 137 -23.77 9.20 -23.28
N ALA A 138 -22.71 8.92 -24.04
CA ALA A 138 -22.03 7.62 -24.03
C ALA A 138 -20.77 7.70 -23.17
N THR A 139 -20.53 6.67 -22.38
CA THR A 139 -19.36 6.53 -21.51
C THR A 139 -18.55 5.32 -21.93
N ILE A 140 -17.28 5.55 -22.23
CA ILE A 140 -16.26 4.54 -22.44
C ILE A 140 -15.53 4.37 -21.09
N PRO A 141 -15.53 3.17 -20.49
CA PRO A 141 -14.95 2.94 -19.18
C PRO A 141 -13.42 3.02 -19.22
N THR A 142 -12.81 2.94 -18.04
CA THR A 142 -11.37 2.73 -17.93
C THR A 142 -11.02 1.33 -18.45
N MET A 143 -10.04 1.24 -19.34
CA MET A 143 -9.66 -0.02 -19.99
C MET A 143 -8.26 0.09 -20.63
N SER A 144 -7.62 -1.04 -20.84
CA SER A 144 -6.44 -1.14 -21.72
C SER A 144 -6.89 -1.52 -23.13
N ILE A 145 -6.26 -0.95 -24.15
CA ILE A 145 -6.51 -1.25 -25.57
C ILE A 145 -5.20 -1.28 -26.35
N PHE A 146 -5.11 -2.18 -27.32
CA PHE A 146 -4.05 -2.18 -28.33
C PHE A 146 -4.55 -1.47 -29.59
N LEU A 147 -3.97 -0.33 -29.95
CA LEU A 147 -4.37 0.43 -31.15
C LEU A 147 -3.19 1.23 -31.70
N GLY A 148 -2.95 1.14 -33.01
CA GLY A 148 -1.83 1.80 -33.69
C GLY A 148 -0.46 1.22 -33.35
N GLY A 149 -0.39 -0.06 -32.97
CA GLY A 149 0.87 -0.75 -32.62
C GLY A 149 1.35 -0.55 -31.17
N TYR A 150 0.54 0.09 -30.32
CA TYR A 150 0.87 0.34 -28.92
C TYR A 150 -0.26 -0.07 -28.00
N PHE A 151 0.09 -0.65 -26.85
CA PHE A 151 -0.83 -0.77 -25.71
C PHE A 151 -1.01 0.58 -25.05
N SER A 152 -2.25 0.94 -24.75
CA SER A 152 -2.56 2.16 -24.01
C SER A 152 -3.70 1.96 -23.04
N LYS A 153 -3.63 2.69 -21.93
CA LYS A 153 -4.58 2.61 -20.84
C LYS A 153 -5.43 3.88 -20.81
N ILE A 154 -6.73 3.72 -20.98
CA ILE A 154 -7.72 4.75 -20.64
C ILE A 154 -7.83 4.73 -19.12
N THR A 155 -7.16 5.68 -18.47
CA THR A 155 -7.07 5.76 -17.00
C THR A 155 -8.27 6.45 -16.36
N THR A 156 -9.00 7.27 -17.13
CA THR A 156 -10.22 7.95 -16.72
C THR A 156 -11.32 7.67 -17.75
N ALA A 157 -12.53 7.34 -17.28
CA ALA A 157 -13.66 7.08 -18.17
C ALA A 157 -13.96 8.29 -19.06
N ILE A 158 -14.09 8.08 -20.36
CA ILE A 158 -14.31 9.13 -21.35
C ILE A 158 -15.80 9.25 -21.61
N LYS A 159 -16.35 10.46 -21.47
CA LYS A 159 -17.77 10.75 -21.75
C LYS A 159 -17.88 11.58 -23.02
N VAL A 160 -18.77 11.16 -23.93
CA VAL A 160 -19.04 11.87 -25.19
C VAL A 160 -20.52 12.14 -25.36
N THR A 161 -20.84 13.32 -25.88
CA THR A 161 -22.21 13.75 -26.17
C THR A 161 -22.69 13.12 -27.48
N LEU A 162 -23.90 12.56 -27.45
CA LEU A 162 -24.57 11.99 -28.61
C LEU A 162 -25.50 13.03 -29.24
N LYS A 163 -25.54 13.07 -30.58
CA LYS A 163 -26.52 13.87 -31.31
C LYS A 163 -27.90 13.22 -31.15
N ALA A 164 -28.93 14.04 -30.93
CA ALA A 164 -30.33 13.60 -30.83
C ALA A 164 -30.89 13.17 -32.20
N ASN A 165 -31.91 12.31 -32.18
CA ASN A 165 -32.68 11.88 -33.36
C ASN A 165 -31.82 11.32 -34.51
N THR A 166 -30.73 10.63 -34.19
CA THR A 166 -29.83 10.07 -35.19
C THR A 166 -29.08 8.85 -34.66
N THR A 167 -28.37 8.16 -35.54
CA THR A 167 -27.42 7.11 -35.13
C THR A 167 -26.04 7.72 -34.99
N ASN A 168 -25.43 7.50 -33.83
CA ASN A 168 -24.12 8.00 -33.45
C ASN A 168 -23.12 6.84 -33.50
N TYR A 169 -22.11 6.96 -34.35
CA TYR A 169 -21.00 6.01 -34.44
C TYR A 169 -19.84 6.53 -33.61
N ILE A 170 -19.40 5.72 -32.65
CA ILE A 170 -18.31 6.06 -31.73
C ILE A 170 -17.02 5.47 -32.27
N TYR A 171 -15.98 6.30 -32.36
CA TYR A 171 -14.65 5.87 -32.80
C TYR A 171 -13.62 6.09 -31.72
N LEU A 172 -12.72 5.12 -31.58
CA LEU A 172 -11.46 5.30 -30.88
C LEU A 172 -10.37 5.51 -31.92
N GLU A 173 -9.54 6.52 -31.72
CA GLU A 173 -8.43 6.85 -32.61
C GLU A 173 -7.18 7.12 -31.79
N ARG A 174 -6.06 6.55 -32.23
CA ARG A 174 -4.76 6.86 -31.67
C ARG A 174 -4.41 8.32 -31.93
N ASP A 175 -4.05 9.05 -30.88
CA ASP A 175 -3.48 10.37 -31.06
C ASP A 175 -2.16 10.30 -31.83
N SER A 176 -2.02 11.07 -32.91
CA SER A 176 -0.84 11.07 -33.76
C SER A 176 0.39 11.70 -33.08
N SER A 177 0.18 12.57 -32.09
CA SER A 177 1.22 13.30 -31.37
C SER A 177 1.57 12.66 -30.02
N ASP A 178 0.67 11.85 -29.44
CA ASP A 178 0.87 11.17 -28.16
C ASP A 178 0.49 9.68 -28.24
N ARG A 179 1.51 8.82 -28.30
CA ARG A 179 1.36 7.37 -28.41
C ARG A 179 0.76 6.70 -27.17
N THR A 180 0.51 7.45 -26.09
CA THR A 180 -0.15 6.95 -24.87
C THR A 180 -1.63 7.31 -24.82
N ARG A 181 -2.07 8.28 -25.63
CA ARG A 181 -3.44 8.81 -25.63
C ARG A 181 -4.32 8.16 -26.69
N ILE A 182 -5.60 7.94 -26.31
CA ILE A 182 -6.67 7.51 -27.20
C ILE A 182 -7.72 8.62 -27.24
N ASN A 183 -8.02 9.10 -28.44
CA ASN A 183 -9.07 10.08 -28.71
C ASN A 183 -10.39 9.38 -29.01
N VAL A 184 -11.51 10.01 -28.63
CA VAL A 184 -12.86 9.52 -28.92
C VAL A 184 -13.57 10.53 -29.80
N SER A 185 -14.15 10.08 -30.90
CA SER A 185 -14.97 10.92 -31.78
C SER A 185 -16.34 10.30 -32.04
N VAL A 186 -17.32 11.17 -32.33
CA VAL A 186 -18.71 10.79 -32.61
C VAL A 186 -19.09 11.28 -34.00
N SER A 187 -19.62 10.40 -34.84
CA SER A 187 -20.09 10.71 -36.20
C SER A 187 -21.52 10.26 -36.40
N SER A 188 -22.28 10.96 -37.25
CA SER A 188 -23.60 10.50 -37.72
C SER A 188 -23.52 9.60 -38.96
N THR A 189 -22.31 9.41 -39.50
CA THR A 189 -22.04 8.59 -40.68
C THR A 189 -21.06 7.48 -40.33
N LEU A 190 -21.38 6.26 -40.74
CA LEU A 190 -20.50 5.10 -40.59
C LEU A 190 -19.39 5.17 -41.66
N THR A 191 -18.13 5.20 -41.22
CA THR A 191 -16.97 5.22 -42.12
C THR A 191 -16.12 3.95 -42.01
N ILE A 192 -16.27 3.18 -40.93
CA ILE A 192 -15.55 1.93 -40.70
C ILE A 192 -16.59 0.88 -40.31
N ALA A 193 -16.80 -0.11 -41.17
CA ALA A 193 -17.71 -1.21 -40.88
C ALA A 193 -17.26 -2.03 -39.66
N GLU A 194 -18.22 -2.68 -39.01
CA GLU A 194 -17.97 -3.56 -37.88
C GLU A 194 -16.94 -4.65 -38.24
N GLY A 195 -15.93 -4.85 -37.38
CA GLY A 195 -14.90 -5.86 -37.59
C GLY A 195 -13.90 -5.58 -38.71
N SER A 196 -14.00 -4.44 -39.41
CA SER A 196 -13.01 -4.05 -40.42
C SER A 196 -11.62 -3.96 -39.81
N ARG A 197 -10.63 -4.52 -40.51
CA ARG A 197 -9.21 -4.41 -40.15
C ARG A 197 -8.79 -2.93 -40.18
N GLN A 198 -8.40 -2.38 -39.04
CA GLN A 198 -7.94 -0.99 -38.96
C GLN A 198 -6.73 -0.87 -38.05
N PHE A 199 -5.72 -0.10 -38.45
CA PHE A 199 -4.50 0.01 -37.66
C PHE A 199 -4.65 0.98 -36.48
N ASN A 200 -5.11 2.21 -36.71
CA ASN A 200 -5.04 3.30 -35.73
C ASN A 200 -6.40 3.91 -35.36
N ARG A 201 -7.49 3.53 -36.02
CA ARG A 201 -8.83 4.04 -35.76
C ARG A 201 -9.87 2.94 -35.93
N ILE A 202 -10.75 2.75 -34.95
CA ILE A 202 -11.78 1.69 -34.95
C ILE A 202 -13.14 2.27 -34.62
N CYS A 203 -14.21 1.73 -35.21
CA CYS A 203 -15.59 2.00 -34.78
C CYS A 203 -15.99 0.98 -33.71
N ILE A 204 -16.44 1.45 -32.55
CA ILE A 204 -16.68 0.60 -31.38
C ILE A 204 -18.15 0.41 -31.03
N ALA A 205 -19.03 1.32 -31.47
CA ALA A 205 -20.45 1.24 -31.20
C ALA A 205 -21.26 2.09 -32.20
N ALA A 206 -22.49 1.66 -32.45
CA ALA A 206 -23.55 2.47 -33.05
C ALA A 206 -24.66 2.68 -32.02
N ILE A 207 -24.99 3.94 -31.75
CA ILE A 207 -25.96 4.33 -30.72
C ILE A 207 -27.05 5.18 -31.36
N THR A 208 -28.23 4.61 -31.53
CA THR A 208 -29.41 5.32 -32.01
C THR A 208 -30.06 6.08 -30.87
N THR A 209 -30.42 7.33 -31.09
CA THR A 209 -31.01 8.23 -30.08
C THR A 209 -32.35 8.79 -30.53
N ASN A 210 -33.20 9.11 -29.56
CA ASN A 210 -34.34 10.01 -29.73
C ASN A 210 -33.95 11.44 -29.30
N SER A 211 -34.93 12.27 -28.93
CA SER A 211 -34.70 13.65 -28.50
C SER A 211 -34.00 13.78 -27.14
N THR A 212 -34.02 12.75 -26.29
CA THR A 212 -33.56 12.84 -24.90
C THR A 212 -32.64 11.70 -24.45
N SER A 213 -32.58 10.59 -25.19
CA SER A 213 -31.94 9.36 -24.74
C SER A 213 -31.49 8.44 -25.87
N ALA A 214 -30.52 7.57 -25.57
CA ALA A 214 -30.20 6.41 -26.40
C ALA A 214 -31.36 5.39 -26.37
N THR A 215 -31.81 4.96 -27.55
CA THR A 215 -32.89 3.98 -27.72
C THR A 215 -32.36 2.60 -28.12
N ASN A 216 -31.20 2.56 -28.78
CA ASN A 216 -30.51 1.32 -29.11
C ASN A 216 -29.00 1.51 -29.04
N THR A 217 -28.30 0.55 -28.47
CA THR A 217 -26.83 0.50 -28.45
C THR A 217 -26.38 -0.82 -29.02
N LYS A 218 -25.75 -0.78 -30.19
CA LYS A 218 -25.07 -1.93 -30.78
C LYS A 218 -23.57 -1.76 -30.57
N ILE A 219 -22.97 -2.65 -29.79
CA ILE A 219 -21.50 -2.72 -29.65
C ILE A 219 -20.93 -3.42 -30.87
N TYR A 220 -19.85 -2.87 -31.42
CA TYR A 220 -19.21 -3.40 -32.62
C TYR A 220 -18.02 -4.26 -32.25
N ARG A 221 -17.83 -5.36 -32.99
CA ARG A 221 -16.57 -6.08 -33.02
C ARG A 221 -15.48 -5.15 -33.59
N ILE A 222 -14.30 -5.20 -33.01
CA ILE A 222 -13.15 -4.39 -33.40
C ILE A 222 -12.05 -5.29 -33.97
N ASN A 223 -11.29 -4.76 -34.91
CA ASN A 223 -10.07 -5.40 -35.40
C ASN A 223 -8.98 -4.34 -35.56
N THR A 224 -7.90 -4.49 -34.80
CA THR A 224 -6.80 -3.53 -34.70
C THR A 224 -5.71 -3.75 -35.76
N GLY A 225 -5.99 -4.57 -36.77
CA GLY A 225 -5.11 -4.85 -37.90
C GLY A 225 -3.93 -5.79 -37.58
N TYR A 226 -3.70 -6.07 -36.29
CA TYR A 226 -2.69 -7.02 -35.81
C TYR A 226 -3.29 -8.39 -35.45
N ASN A 227 -4.61 -8.43 -35.29
CA ASN A 227 -5.36 -9.65 -34.99
C ASN A 227 -5.64 -10.39 -36.31
N ASP A 228 -4.70 -11.22 -36.75
CA ASP A 228 -4.90 -12.18 -37.84
C ASP A 228 -5.76 -13.35 -37.35
N TYR A 229 -7.07 -13.11 -37.24
CA TYR A 229 -8.04 -14.20 -37.17
C TYR A 229 -8.68 -14.36 -38.54
N LEU A 230 -8.40 -15.50 -39.18
CA LEU A 230 -9.33 -16.06 -40.16
C LEU A 230 -10.56 -16.49 -39.37
N PHE A 231 -11.64 -15.73 -39.49
CA PHE A 231 -12.95 -16.15 -39.03
C PHE A 231 -13.41 -17.29 -39.93
N ASN A 232 -13.14 -18.53 -39.53
CA ASN A 232 -13.88 -19.65 -40.11
C ASN A 232 -15.32 -19.53 -39.61
N THR A 233 -16.21 -19.21 -40.54
CA THR A 233 -17.67 -19.18 -40.38
C THR A 233 -18.23 -20.55 -40.04
#